data_AF-A0A4S8RUK7-F1
#
_entry.id   AF-A0A4S8RUK7-F1
#
_cell.length_a   1.000
_cell.length_b   1.000
_cell.length_c   1.000
_cell.angle_alpha   90.00
_cell.angle_beta   90.00
_cell.angle_gamma   90.00
#
_symmetry.space_group_name_H-M   'P 1'
#
loop_
_entity.id
_entity.type
_entity.pdbx_description
1 polymer ?
#
loop_
_entity_poly.entity_id
_entity_poly.type
_entity_poly.pdbx_seq_one_letter_code
_entity_poly.pdbx_strand_id
1 'polypeptide(L)'
;MVSVGYSQDSRNASEVLQKAIKFHDPNNKWSYFDTSFKVVMETPNAPKRTSTITADFVNQQFVLAVEQGGNAYTYNMSKGDCSITLNGNTEFTEADAKKFRLSCDRGKTMKDYYTYLYGLPMKLKDPGTLLDQKVEVQKFKGKEYLVLKVRYDENVGSDTWYFYFDPKTYAMEVYQFYHDESKNDGEYILLDGLEDINGIKMPKTRAWYMNKDNKYLGTDILFKN
;
A
#
# COMPACT_ATOMS: atom_id res chain seq x y z
N MET A 1 27.36 -36.14 -19.14
CA MET A 1 26.76 -35.36 -18.04
C MET A 1 26.54 -33.95 -18.54
N VAL A 2 25.28 -33.57 -18.74
CA VAL A 2 24.93 -32.22 -19.21
C VAL A 2 24.92 -31.31 -17.98
N SER A 3 25.82 -30.33 -17.96
CA SER A 3 25.83 -29.26 -16.98
C SER A 3 24.57 -28.41 -17.15
N VAL A 4 23.70 -28.40 -16.14
CA VAL A 4 22.56 -27.48 -16.08
C VAL A 4 23.13 -26.14 -15.61
N GLY A 5 23.44 -25.27 -16.58
CA GLY A 5 23.76 -23.88 -16.29
C GLY A 5 22.52 -23.16 -15.80
N TYR A 6 22.48 -22.79 -14.51
CA TYR A 6 21.58 -21.76 -14.05
C TYR A 6 22.03 -20.46 -14.70
N SER A 7 21.29 -20.00 -15.72
CA SER A 7 21.46 -18.65 -16.25
C SER A 7 21.14 -17.69 -15.11
N GLN A 8 22.16 -17.01 -14.57
CA GLN A 8 21.97 -15.79 -13.80
C GLN A 8 21.39 -14.77 -14.76
N ASP A 9 20.08 -14.61 -14.69
CA ASP A 9 19.39 -13.58 -15.43
C ASP A 9 19.89 -12.22 -14.90
N SER A 10 20.63 -11.47 -15.72
CA SER A 10 21.33 -10.24 -15.37
C SER A 10 20.40 -9.04 -15.20
N ARG A 11 19.14 -9.27 -14.81
CA ARG A 11 18.12 -8.22 -14.65
C ARG A 11 18.47 -7.38 -13.43
N ASN A 12 18.65 -6.07 -13.65
CA ASN A 12 18.91 -5.10 -12.59
C ASN A 12 17.59 -4.75 -11.88
N ALA A 13 17.55 -4.85 -10.54
CA ALA A 13 16.36 -4.53 -9.74
C ALA A 13 15.84 -3.11 -9.97
N SER A 14 16.74 -2.14 -10.14
CA SER A 14 16.38 -0.76 -10.45
C SER A 14 15.69 -0.62 -11.80
N GLU A 15 16.08 -1.42 -12.79
CA GLU A 15 15.44 -1.41 -14.12
C GLU A 15 14.03 -2.00 -14.05
N VAL A 16 13.85 -3.11 -13.32
CA VAL A 16 12.53 -3.72 -13.09
C VAL A 16 11.62 -2.72 -12.37
N LEU A 17 12.10 -2.06 -11.32
CA LEU A 17 11.33 -1.05 -10.60
C LEU A 17 10.96 0.15 -11.49
N GLN A 18 11.89 0.63 -12.32
CA GLN A 18 11.61 1.72 -13.26
C GLN A 18 10.53 1.34 -14.28
N LYS A 19 10.57 0.11 -14.81
CA LYS A 19 9.54 -0.38 -15.74
C LYS A 19 8.18 -0.54 -15.05
N ALA A 20 8.15 -1.04 -13.82
CA ALA A 20 6.92 -1.13 -13.03
C ALA A 20 6.32 0.26 -12.76
N ILE A 21 7.14 1.23 -12.34
CA ILE A 21 6.70 2.61 -12.13
C ILE A 21 6.16 3.20 -13.43
N LYS A 22 6.84 3.00 -14.57
CA LYS A 22 6.35 3.49 -15.87
C LYS A 22 5.03 2.84 -16.29
N PHE A 23 4.80 1.58 -15.94
CA PHE A 23 3.52 0.92 -16.19
C PHE A 23 2.38 1.56 -15.39
N HIS A 24 2.60 1.77 -14.08
CA HIS A 24 1.60 2.30 -13.15
C HIS A 24 1.39 3.82 -13.31
N ASP A 25 2.45 4.59 -13.45
CA ASP A 25 2.43 6.05 -13.53
C ASP A 25 3.30 6.56 -14.71
N PRO A 26 2.83 6.40 -15.97
CA PRO A 26 3.61 6.74 -17.16
C PRO A 26 3.90 8.24 -17.29
N ASN A 27 3.13 9.09 -16.60
CA ASN A 27 3.20 10.54 -16.68
C ASN A 27 3.73 11.20 -15.40
N ASN A 28 4.28 10.40 -14.47
CA ASN A 28 4.86 10.86 -13.21
C ASN A 28 3.91 11.76 -12.39
N LYS A 29 2.62 11.38 -12.35
CA LYS A 29 1.54 12.09 -11.65
C LYS A 29 1.61 11.92 -10.14
N TRP A 30 2.21 10.83 -9.63
CA TRP A 30 2.29 10.57 -8.20
C TRP A 30 3.01 11.69 -7.43
N SER A 31 4.08 12.27 -7.98
CA SER A 31 4.82 13.36 -7.34
C SER A 31 4.01 14.66 -7.19
N TYR A 32 2.92 14.80 -7.96
CA TYR A 32 2.01 15.95 -7.95
C TYR A 32 0.58 15.49 -7.68
N PHE A 33 0.41 14.44 -6.88
CA PHE A 33 -0.89 13.86 -6.62
C PHE A 33 -1.79 14.90 -5.97
N ASP A 34 -2.88 15.21 -6.66
CA ASP A 34 -3.94 16.12 -6.23
C ASP A 34 -5.26 15.51 -6.70
N THR A 35 -5.82 14.63 -5.88
CA THR A 35 -7.12 14.01 -6.17
C THR A 35 -7.69 13.32 -4.93
N SER A 36 -8.87 12.72 -5.10
CA SER A 36 -9.52 11.90 -4.09
C SER A 36 -9.97 10.57 -4.66
N PHE A 37 -9.98 9.55 -3.80
CA PHE A 37 -10.48 8.22 -4.12
C PHE A 37 -11.12 7.59 -2.89
N LYS A 38 -11.87 6.51 -3.12
CA LYS A 38 -12.58 5.80 -2.08
C LYS A 38 -12.08 4.37 -1.97
N VAL A 39 -11.98 3.88 -0.74
CA VAL A 39 -11.61 2.50 -0.43
C VAL A 39 -12.70 1.92 0.45
N VAL A 40 -13.28 0.80 0.01
CA VAL A 40 -14.20 0.00 0.82
C VAL A 40 -13.43 -1.22 1.34
N MET A 41 -13.27 -1.31 2.66
CA MET A 41 -12.69 -2.46 3.32
C MET A 41 -13.79 -3.42 3.78
N GLU A 42 -13.65 -4.68 3.37
CA GLU A 42 -14.50 -5.79 3.78
C GLU A 42 -13.66 -6.80 4.58
N THR A 43 -13.97 -6.95 5.87
CA THR A 43 -13.31 -7.91 6.76
C THR A 43 -14.34 -8.88 7.34
N PRO A 44 -13.96 -10.14 7.63
CA PRO A 44 -14.86 -11.07 8.28
C PRO A 44 -15.39 -10.53 9.61
N ASN A 45 -16.70 -10.64 9.83
CA ASN A 45 -17.39 -10.30 11.08
C ASN A 45 -17.31 -8.81 11.50
N ALA A 46 -17.01 -7.89 10.60
CA ALA A 46 -17.09 -6.45 10.88
C ALA A 46 -17.96 -5.72 9.85
N PRO A 47 -18.60 -4.60 10.24
CA PRO A 47 -19.24 -3.71 9.28
C PRO A 47 -18.23 -3.21 8.26
N LYS A 48 -18.66 -3.10 7.00
CA LYS A 48 -17.86 -2.48 5.93
C LYS A 48 -17.38 -1.10 6.38
N ARG A 49 -16.11 -0.81 6.12
CA ARG A 49 -15.53 0.52 6.35
C ARG A 49 -15.33 1.20 5.01
N THR A 50 -15.90 2.38 4.85
CA THR A 50 -15.67 3.22 3.68
C THR A 50 -14.73 4.34 4.08
N SER A 51 -13.58 4.43 3.42
CA SER A 51 -12.61 5.50 3.58
C SER A 51 -12.59 6.34 2.31
N THR A 52 -12.81 7.64 2.41
CA THR A 52 -12.51 8.60 1.35
C THR A 52 -11.18 9.26 1.67
N ILE A 53 -10.21 9.09 0.77
CA ILE A 53 -8.86 9.64 0.89
C ILE A 53 -8.76 10.78 -0.11
N THR A 54 -8.43 11.97 0.37
CA THR A 54 -8.06 13.11 -0.46
C THR A 54 -6.64 13.49 -0.13
N ALA A 55 -5.79 13.65 -1.14
CA ALA A 55 -4.42 14.09 -0.95
C ALA A 55 -4.05 15.10 -2.04
N ASP A 56 -3.42 16.19 -1.59
CA ASP A 56 -2.79 17.21 -2.42
C ASP A 56 -1.36 17.39 -1.91
N PHE A 57 -0.41 16.83 -2.64
CA PHE A 57 1.00 16.87 -2.24
C PHE A 57 1.62 18.25 -2.42
N VAL A 58 1.12 19.06 -3.36
CA VAL A 58 1.62 20.42 -3.61
C VAL A 58 1.24 21.34 -2.46
N ASN A 59 -0.01 21.29 -2.01
CA ASN A 59 -0.51 22.09 -0.89
C ASN A 59 -0.33 21.42 0.48
N GLN A 60 0.31 20.25 0.53
CA GLN A 60 0.55 19.46 1.74
C GLN A 60 -0.72 19.16 2.53
N GLN A 61 -1.78 18.78 1.81
CA GLN A 61 -3.06 18.41 2.39
C GLN A 61 -3.30 16.92 2.31
N PHE A 62 -3.89 16.39 3.38
CA PHE A 62 -4.37 15.02 3.43
C PHE A 62 -5.65 14.99 4.28
N VAL A 63 -6.72 14.44 3.72
CA VAL A 63 -7.98 14.21 4.42
C VAL A 63 -8.32 12.73 4.33
N LEU A 64 -8.62 12.13 5.47
CA LEU A 64 -9.18 10.79 5.56
C LEU A 64 -10.53 10.89 6.27
N ALA A 65 -11.61 10.74 5.51
CA ALA A 65 -12.96 10.60 6.04
C ALA A 65 -13.34 9.11 6.06
N VAL A 66 -13.80 8.63 7.21
CA VAL A 66 -14.14 7.21 7.42
C VAL A 66 -15.58 7.10 7.88
N GLU A 67 -16.30 6.16 7.28
CA GLU A 67 -17.64 5.73 7.67
C GLU A 67 -17.62 4.24 8.03
N GLN A 68 -18.08 3.89 9.23
CA GLN A 68 -18.17 2.49 9.66
C GLN A 68 -19.22 2.32 10.77
N GLY A 69 -20.10 1.33 10.60
CA GLY A 69 -21.05 0.94 11.66
C GLY A 69 -21.92 2.09 12.18
N GLY A 70 -22.35 2.99 11.28
CA GLY A 70 -23.19 4.14 11.62
C GLY A 70 -22.46 5.36 12.22
N ASN A 71 -21.14 5.31 12.36
CA ASN A 71 -20.33 6.45 12.78
C ASN A 71 -19.46 6.95 11.62
N ALA A 72 -19.14 8.24 11.65
CA ALA A 72 -18.20 8.87 10.74
C ALA A 72 -17.15 9.66 11.50
N TYR A 73 -15.89 9.60 11.09
CA TYR A 73 -14.84 10.46 11.61
C TYR A 73 -13.90 10.91 10.50
N THR A 74 -13.28 12.08 10.68
CA THR A 74 -12.36 12.63 9.69
C THR A 74 -11.07 13.06 10.36
N TYR A 75 -9.93 12.68 9.79
CA TYR A 75 -8.66 13.35 10.04
C TYR A 75 -8.41 14.34 8.90
N ASN A 76 -8.23 15.61 9.22
CA ASN A 76 -7.84 16.63 8.25
C ASN A 76 -6.45 17.15 8.64
N MET A 77 -5.49 17.00 7.74
CA MET A 77 -4.12 17.45 7.90
C MET A 77 -3.77 18.43 6.80
N SER A 78 -3.27 19.61 7.17
CA SER A 78 -2.88 20.64 6.21
C SER A 78 -1.69 21.41 6.76
N LYS A 79 -0.57 21.42 6.03
CA LYS A 79 0.63 22.22 6.35
C LYS A 79 1.14 22.08 7.80
N GLY A 80 1.00 20.89 8.39
CA GLY A 80 1.43 20.58 9.76
C GLY A 80 0.31 20.65 10.80
N ASP A 81 -0.79 21.34 10.50
CA ASP A 81 -1.97 21.34 11.36
C ASP A 81 -2.77 20.04 11.20
N CYS A 82 -3.45 19.67 12.27
CA CYS A 82 -4.33 18.51 12.31
C CYS A 82 -5.62 18.85 13.06
N SER A 83 -6.75 18.55 12.44
CA SER A 83 -8.07 18.60 13.07
C SER A 83 -8.80 17.27 12.88
N ILE A 84 -9.68 16.96 13.83
CA ILE A 84 -10.41 15.70 13.86
C ILE A 84 -11.89 16.02 14.09
N THR A 85 -12.75 15.33 13.37
CA THR A 85 -14.20 15.35 13.65
C THR A 85 -14.71 13.96 13.91
N LEU A 86 -15.73 13.85 14.78
CA LEU A 86 -16.52 12.66 15.02
C LEU A 86 -18.00 13.03 14.84
N ASN A 87 -18.67 12.35 13.91
CA ASN A 87 -20.07 12.57 13.56
C ASN A 87 -20.39 14.06 13.30
N GLY A 88 -19.46 14.77 12.66
CA GLY A 88 -19.56 16.19 12.33
C GLY A 88 -19.08 17.16 13.41
N ASN A 89 -18.80 16.69 14.63
CA ASN A 89 -18.38 17.54 15.75
C ASN A 89 -16.86 17.50 15.96
N THR A 90 -16.26 18.66 16.28
CA THR A 90 -14.86 18.78 16.69
C THR A 90 -14.63 18.48 18.16
N GLU A 91 -15.69 18.56 18.97
CA GLU A 91 -15.67 18.22 20.39
C GLU A 91 -16.25 16.81 20.58
N PHE A 92 -15.50 15.97 21.27
CA PHE A 92 -15.87 14.60 21.60
C PHE A 92 -15.21 14.19 22.92
N THR A 93 -15.78 13.18 23.58
CA THR A 93 -15.28 12.73 24.88
C THR A 93 -13.95 11.98 24.74
N GLU A 94 -13.18 11.91 25.83
CA GLU A 94 -11.98 11.06 25.87
C GLU A 94 -12.30 9.58 25.61
N ALA A 95 -13.48 9.13 26.05
CA ALA A 95 -13.95 7.78 25.82
C ALA A 95 -14.17 7.51 24.32
N ASP A 96 -14.78 8.45 23.60
CA ASP A 96 -14.93 8.37 22.15
C ASP A 96 -13.59 8.47 21.44
N ALA A 97 -12.71 9.37 21.88
CA ALA A 97 -11.37 9.49 21.31
C ALA A 97 -10.60 8.17 21.40
N LYS A 98 -10.67 7.47 22.55
CA LYS A 98 -10.05 6.16 22.73
C LYS A 98 -10.74 5.08 21.89
N LYS A 99 -12.09 5.05 21.88
CA LYS A 99 -12.89 4.06 21.15
C LYS A 99 -12.62 4.10 19.65
N PHE A 100 -12.59 5.29 19.06
CA PHE A 100 -12.41 5.51 17.62
C PHE A 100 -10.95 5.81 17.24
N ARG A 101 -10.02 5.80 18.21
CA ARG A 101 -8.58 6.11 18.04
C ARG A 101 -8.35 7.50 17.42
N LEU A 102 -9.08 8.50 17.89
CA LEU A 102 -9.04 9.88 17.39
C LEU A 102 -7.87 10.64 18.01
N SER A 103 -6.70 10.55 17.38
CA SER A 103 -5.54 11.37 17.69
C SER A 103 -4.81 11.81 16.43
N CYS A 104 -4.10 12.93 16.49
CA CYS A 104 -3.33 13.43 15.35
C CYS A 104 -2.20 12.49 14.96
N ASP A 105 -1.58 11.81 15.92
CA ASP A 105 -0.57 10.79 15.62
C ASP A 105 -1.17 9.60 14.87
N ARG A 106 -2.37 9.17 15.26
CA ARG A 106 -3.09 8.16 14.50
C ARG A 106 -3.43 8.64 13.08
N GLY A 107 -3.84 9.89 12.94
CA GLY A 107 -4.06 10.53 11.65
C GLY A 107 -2.82 10.49 10.76
N LYS A 108 -1.65 10.86 11.30
CA LYS A 108 -0.36 10.78 10.60
C LYS A 108 -0.02 9.35 10.17
N THR A 109 -0.15 8.36 11.07
CA THR A 109 0.05 6.95 10.72
C THR A 109 -0.87 6.51 9.59
N MET A 110 -2.14 6.95 9.58
CA MET A 110 -3.08 6.61 8.50
C MET A 110 -2.75 7.31 7.19
N LYS A 111 -2.27 8.55 7.22
CA LYS A 111 -1.71 9.23 6.05
C LYS A 111 -0.56 8.43 5.46
N ASP A 112 0.40 8.04 6.27
CA ASP A 112 1.57 7.30 5.80
C ASP A 112 1.16 5.93 5.25
N TYR A 113 0.26 5.21 5.94
CA TYR A 113 -0.30 3.94 5.49
C TYR A 113 -0.99 4.04 4.12
N TYR A 114 -1.94 4.97 3.95
CA TYR A 114 -2.68 5.09 2.68
C TYR A 114 -1.80 5.61 1.55
N THR A 115 -0.96 6.60 1.81
CA THR A 115 -0.06 7.13 0.77
C THR A 115 1.01 6.12 0.37
N TYR A 116 1.47 5.26 1.28
CA TYR A 116 2.36 4.17 0.94
C TYR A 116 1.65 3.14 0.05
N LEU A 117 0.58 2.50 0.53
CA LEU A 117 -0.07 1.39 -0.19
C LEU A 117 -0.65 1.76 -1.56
N TYR A 118 -1.17 2.97 -1.69
CA TYR A 118 -1.76 3.46 -2.94
C TYR A 118 -0.76 4.22 -3.80
N GLY A 119 0.43 4.50 -3.26
CA GLY A 119 1.57 5.04 -4.00
C GLY A 119 2.54 3.97 -4.50
N LEU A 120 2.35 2.70 -4.17
CA LEU A 120 3.17 1.62 -4.73
C LEU A 120 2.88 1.43 -6.23
N PRO A 121 3.90 1.17 -7.07
CA PRO A 121 5.32 0.97 -6.71
C PRO A 121 6.16 2.27 -6.67
N MET A 122 5.59 3.45 -6.94
CA MET A 122 6.33 4.73 -6.96
C MET A 122 7.05 5.01 -5.64
N LYS A 123 6.41 4.67 -4.51
CA LYS A 123 6.96 4.82 -3.15
C LYS A 123 8.24 4.00 -2.88
N LEU A 124 8.58 3.05 -3.74
CA LEU A 124 9.84 2.28 -3.63
C LEU A 124 11.08 3.07 -4.08
N LYS A 125 10.90 4.33 -4.50
CA LYS A 125 12.01 5.27 -4.77
C LYS A 125 12.23 6.27 -3.63
N ASP A 126 11.41 6.21 -2.59
CA ASP A 126 11.50 7.19 -1.51
C ASP A 126 12.81 7.01 -0.71
N PRO A 127 13.37 8.10 -0.16
CA PRO A 127 14.52 8.02 0.74
C PRO A 127 14.29 7.02 1.87
N GLY A 128 15.32 6.25 2.17
CA GLY A 128 15.28 5.16 3.15
C GLY A 128 14.73 3.83 2.64
N THR A 129 14.40 3.73 1.35
CA THR A 129 14.12 2.45 0.68
C THR A 129 15.43 1.76 0.31
N LEU A 130 15.66 0.57 0.86
CA LEU A 130 16.85 -0.26 0.61
C LEU A 130 16.48 -1.40 -0.34
N LEU A 131 16.54 -1.13 -1.65
CA LEU A 131 16.30 -2.10 -2.71
C LEU A 131 17.49 -3.05 -2.88
N ASP A 132 17.24 -4.34 -2.74
CA ASP A 132 18.22 -5.38 -3.10
C ASP A 132 18.49 -5.33 -4.61
N GLN A 133 19.76 -5.40 -5.00
CA GLN A 133 20.16 -5.31 -6.40
C GLN A 133 19.75 -6.53 -7.22
N LYS A 134 19.55 -7.67 -6.55
CA LYS A 134 19.19 -8.93 -7.19
C LYS A 134 17.69 -8.98 -7.49
N VAL A 135 17.37 -9.32 -8.74
CA VAL A 135 16.02 -9.72 -9.13
C VAL A 135 15.90 -11.22 -8.98
N GLU A 136 14.83 -11.68 -8.33
CA GLU A 136 14.52 -13.11 -8.27
C GLU A 136 13.39 -13.46 -9.23
N VAL A 137 13.39 -14.69 -9.73
CA VAL A 137 12.27 -15.26 -10.46
C VAL A 137 11.64 -16.31 -9.57
N GLN A 138 10.40 -16.09 -9.15
CA GLN A 138 9.71 -17.00 -8.25
C GLN A 138 8.32 -17.34 -8.76
N LYS A 139 7.89 -18.57 -8.49
CA LYS A 139 6.51 -18.99 -8.72
C LYS A 139 5.69 -18.76 -7.45
N PHE A 140 4.65 -17.94 -7.54
CA PHE A 140 3.71 -17.68 -6.45
C PHE A 140 2.28 -17.93 -6.94
N LYS A 141 1.51 -18.71 -6.15
CA LYS A 141 0.12 -19.10 -6.48
C LYS A 141 -0.08 -19.61 -7.93
N GLY A 142 0.92 -20.30 -8.47
CA GLY A 142 0.85 -20.88 -9.82
C GLY A 142 1.40 -20.01 -10.95
N LYS A 143 1.69 -18.73 -10.72
CA LYS A 143 2.24 -17.79 -11.70
C LYS A 143 3.70 -17.45 -11.41
N GLU A 144 4.49 -17.24 -12.47
CA GLU A 144 5.89 -16.80 -12.37
C GLU A 144 5.97 -15.28 -12.32
N TYR A 145 6.85 -14.76 -11.46
CA TYR A 145 7.02 -13.33 -11.18
C TYR A 145 8.48 -12.92 -11.16
N LEU A 146 8.71 -11.63 -11.47
CA LEU A 146 9.91 -10.92 -11.06
C LEU A 146 9.71 -10.40 -9.64
N VAL A 147 10.62 -10.73 -8.73
CA VAL A 147 10.50 -10.38 -7.32
C VAL A 147 11.63 -9.43 -6.92
N LEU A 148 11.24 -8.30 -6.35
CA LEU A 148 12.16 -7.33 -5.75
C LEU A 148 12.06 -7.40 -4.23
N LYS A 149 13.21 -7.62 -3.58
CA LYS A 149 13.34 -7.55 -2.13
C LYS A 149 13.66 -6.12 -1.70
N VAL A 150 12.93 -5.61 -0.74
CA VAL A 150 13.08 -4.25 -0.21
C VAL A 150 13.12 -4.33 1.32
N ARG A 151 14.09 -3.65 1.91
CA ARG A 151 14.10 -3.31 3.33
C ARG A 151 14.00 -1.79 3.46
N TYR A 152 13.79 -1.33 4.68
CA TYR A 152 13.78 0.10 4.99
C TYR A 152 14.82 0.42 6.04
N ASP A 153 15.23 1.69 6.09
CA ASP A 153 15.98 2.20 7.24
C ASP A 153 15.18 1.97 8.53
N GLU A 154 15.89 1.74 9.65
CA GLU A 154 15.29 1.34 10.93
C GLU A 154 14.25 2.36 11.46
N ASN A 155 14.39 3.63 11.10
CA ASN A 155 13.47 4.71 11.47
C ASN A 155 12.18 4.74 10.62
N VAL A 156 12.13 4.00 9.52
CA VAL A 156 10.96 3.90 8.62
C VAL A 156 10.19 2.63 8.90
N GLY A 157 10.87 1.49 9.02
CA GLY A 157 10.24 0.21 9.32
C GLY A 157 11.23 -0.95 9.36
N SER A 158 10.90 -1.99 10.13
CA SER A 158 11.74 -3.17 10.31
C SER A 158 11.41 -4.33 9.37
N ASP A 159 10.29 -4.23 8.66
CA ASP A 159 9.76 -5.35 7.88
C ASP A 159 10.56 -5.57 6.60
N THR A 160 10.67 -6.83 6.21
CA THR A 160 11.24 -7.21 4.92
C THR A 160 10.12 -7.42 3.91
N TRP A 161 10.16 -6.66 2.82
CA TRP A 161 9.15 -6.66 1.77
C TRP A 161 9.63 -7.35 0.49
N TYR A 162 8.70 -8.00 -0.18
CA TYR A 162 8.84 -8.65 -1.48
C TYR A 162 7.73 -8.15 -2.39
N PHE A 163 8.10 -7.58 -3.53
CA PHE A 163 7.17 -7.05 -4.54
C PHE A 163 7.25 -7.90 -5.81
N TYR A 164 6.11 -8.42 -6.25
CA TYR A 164 6.01 -9.36 -7.35
C TYR A 164 5.41 -8.66 -8.57
N PHE A 165 6.17 -8.66 -9.65
CA PHE A 165 5.82 -8.00 -10.90
C PHE A 165 5.63 -9.02 -12.01
N ASP A 166 4.60 -8.82 -12.82
CA ASP A 166 4.37 -9.61 -14.02
C ASP A 166 5.59 -9.46 -14.98
N PRO A 167 6.22 -10.55 -15.43
CA PRO A 167 7.47 -10.48 -16.18
C PRO A 167 7.32 -9.88 -17.59
N LYS A 168 6.09 -9.73 -18.10
CA LYS A 168 5.81 -9.19 -19.43
C LYS A 168 5.42 -7.71 -19.37
N THR A 169 4.57 -7.35 -18.42
CA THR A 169 3.96 -6.02 -18.32
C THR A 169 4.58 -5.15 -17.24
N TYR A 170 5.26 -5.76 -16.26
CA TYR A 170 5.77 -5.13 -15.04
C TYR A 170 4.68 -4.58 -14.12
N ALA A 171 3.42 -5.00 -14.30
CA ALA A 171 2.36 -4.74 -13.33
C ALA A 171 2.70 -5.38 -11.98
N MET A 172 2.59 -4.61 -10.90
CA MET A 172 2.70 -5.14 -9.54
C MET A 172 1.42 -5.91 -9.21
N GLU A 173 1.54 -7.20 -8.90
CA GLU A 173 0.41 -8.11 -8.69
C GLU A 173 0.36 -8.73 -7.30
N VAL A 174 1.48 -8.75 -6.58
CA VAL A 174 1.53 -9.18 -5.19
C VAL A 174 2.55 -8.33 -4.45
N TYR A 175 2.27 -8.03 -3.20
CA TYR A 175 3.33 -7.70 -2.25
C TYR A 175 3.18 -8.55 -0.99
N GLN A 176 4.31 -8.87 -0.38
CA GLN A 176 4.40 -9.73 0.78
C GLN A 176 5.43 -9.15 1.73
N PHE A 177 5.15 -9.17 3.03
CA PHE A 177 6.08 -8.72 4.04
C PHE A 177 6.17 -9.69 5.20
N TYR A 178 7.32 -9.66 5.87
CA TYR A 178 7.63 -10.45 7.04
C TYR A 178 8.20 -9.54 8.14
N HIS A 179 7.80 -9.76 9.39
CA HIS A 179 8.51 -9.18 10.53
C HIS A 179 9.77 -9.99 10.82
N ASP A 180 9.68 -11.31 10.69
CA ASP A 180 10.76 -12.27 10.78
C ASP A 180 10.54 -13.40 9.77
N GLU A 181 11.33 -13.37 8.68
CA GLU A 181 11.24 -14.34 7.59
C GLU A 181 11.35 -15.79 8.09
N SER A 182 12.16 -16.04 9.13
CA SER A 182 12.36 -17.39 9.67
C SER A 182 11.13 -17.96 10.36
N LYS A 183 10.22 -17.09 10.82
CA LYS A 183 8.96 -17.46 11.48
C LYS A 183 7.80 -17.56 10.51
N ASN A 184 8.00 -17.16 9.26
CA ASN A 184 6.93 -17.06 8.25
C ASN A 184 5.74 -16.24 8.77
N ASP A 185 6.02 -15.18 9.54
CA ASP A 185 5.03 -14.22 10.02
C ASP A 185 4.77 -13.11 8.99
N GLY A 186 3.95 -12.12 9.32
CA GLY A 186 3.51 -11.11 8.37
C GLY A 186 2.45 -11.62 7.40
N GLU A 187 2.31 -10.91 6.28
CA GLU A 187 1.17 -11.04 5.37
C GLU A 187 1.59 -10.99 3.91
N TYR A 188 0.76 -11.56 3.05
CA TYR A 188 0.80 -11.34 1.61
C TYR A 188 -0.52 -10.77 1.12
N ILE A 189 -0.43 -9.95 0.08
CA ILE A 189 -1.56 -9.22 -0.48
C ILE A 189 -1.63 -9.52 -1.97
N LEU A 190 -2.75 -10.09 -2.39
CA LEU A 190 -3.05 -10.34 -3.80
C LEU A 190 -3.71 -9.10 -4.40
N LEU A 191 -3.18 -8.64 -5.52
CA LEU A 191 -3.66 -7.48 -6.25
C LEU A 191 -4.41 -7.93 -7.48
N ASP A 192 -5.59 -7.37 -7.69
CA ASP A 192 -6.41 -7.69 -8.85
C ASP A 192 -7.10 -6.45 -9.42
N GLY A 193 -7.21 -6.43 -10.74
CA GLY A 193 -7.74 -5.30 -11.51
C GLY A 193 -6.89 -4.03 -11.39
N LEU A 194 -7.22 -3.05 -12.24
CA LEU A 194 -6.66 -1.71 -12.20
C LEU A 194 -7.79 -0.69 -12.21
N GLU A 195 -7.60 0.39 -11.46
CA GLU A 195 -8.45 1.58 -11.46
C GLU A 195 -7.59 2.79 -11.81
N ASP A 196 -8.06 3.65 -12.73
CA ASP A 196 -7.34 4.88 -13.11
C ASP A 196 -7.73 6.02 -12.16
N ILE A 197 -6.80 6.37 -11.29
CA ILE A 197 -6.91 7.49 -10.36
C ILE A 197 -5.97 8.60 -10.84
N ASN A 198 -6.53 9.61 -11.49
CA ASN A 198 -5.79 10.77 -11.99
C ASN A 198 -4.62 10.40 -12.93
N GLY A 199 -4.84 9.41 -13.82
CA GLY A 199 -3.83 8.93 -14.76
C GLY A 199 -2.81 7.95 -14.17
N ILE A 200 -2.99 7.55 -12.90
CA ILE A 200 -2.21 6.51 -12.23
C ILE A 200 -3.04 5.23 -12.22
N LYS A 201 -2.48 4.13 -12.73
CA LYS A 201 -3.10 2.81 -12.68
C LYS A 201 -2.81 2.20 -11.31
N MET A 202 -3.78 2.25 -10.41
CA MET A 202 -3.67 1.65 -9.09
C MET A 202 -4.33 0.26 -9.10
N PRO A 203 -3.78 -0.73 -8.37
CA PRO A 203 -4.51 -1.97 -8.13
C PRO A 203 -5.90 -1.70 -7.57
N LYS A 204 -6.93 -2.30 -8.17
CA LYS A 204 -8.32 -2.07 -7.75
C LYS A 204 -8.62 -2.80 -6.45
N THR A 205 -8.20 -4.05 -6.35
CA THR A 205 -8.50 -4.92 -5.22
C THR A 205 -7.20 -5.31 -4.52
N ARG A 206 -7.20 -5.33 -3.19
CA ARG A 206 -6.11 -5.84 -2.33
C ARG A 206 -6.68 -6.84 -1.35
N ALA A 207 -6.46 -8.13 -1.57
CA ALA A 207 -6.91 -9.18 -0.67
C ALA A 207 -5.75 -9.63 0.24
N TRP A 208 -5.93 -9.48 1.55
CA TRP A 208 -4.91 -9.67 2.58
C TRP A 208 -4.98 -11.05 3.21
N TYR A 209 -3.84 -11.69 3.38
CA TYR A 209 -3.71 -13.03 3.93
C TYR A 209 -2.49 -13.15 4.85
N MET A 210 -2.60 -13.94 5.91
CA MET A 210 -1.43 -14.31 6.72
C MET A 210 -0.50 -15.24 5.93
N ASN A 211 0.82 -15.01 6.04
CA ASN A 211 1.83 -15.89 5.43
C ASN A 211 1.78 -17.32 5.98
N LYS A 212 1.61 -17.45 7.29
CA LYS A 212 1.75 -18.72 8.02
C LYS A 212 0.74 -19.79 7.60
N ASP A 213 -0.53 -19.41 7.41
CA ASP A 213 -1.65 -20.34 7.27
C ASP A 213 -2.63 -19.96 6.15
N ASN A 214 -2.32 -18.92 5.35
CA ASN A 214 -3.20 -18.37 4.32
C ASN A 214 -4.56 -17.88 4.88
N LYS A 215 -4.64 -17.55 6.17
CA LYS A 215 -5.86 -16.99 6.74
C LYS A 215 -6.20 -15.67 6.07
N TYR A 216 -7.38 -15.59 5.47
CA TYR A 216 -7.94 -14.36 4.92
C TYR A 216 -8.23 -13.34 6.01
N LEU A 217 -7.77 -12.11 5.82
CA LEU A 217 -7.91 -11.00 6.77
C LEU A 217 -8.96 -9.99 6.33
N GLY A 218 -9.05 -9.75 5.02
CA GLY A 218 -9.98 -8.79 4.44
C GLY A 218 -9.57 -8.39 3.03
N THR A 219 -10.43 -7.61 2.40
CA THR A 219 -10.18 -7.06 1.07
C THR A 219 -10.46 -5.56 1.07
N ASP A 220 -9.54 -4.79 0.51
CA ASP A 220 -9.76 -3.40 0.16
C ASP A 220 -10.13 -3.29 -1.31
N ILE A 221 -11.19 -2.55 -1.60
CA ILE A 221 -11.67 -2.29 -2.96
C ILE A 221 -11.62 -0.79 -3.22
N LEU A 222 -10.79 -0.39 -4.17
CA LEU A 222 -10.61 0.98 -4.64
C LEU A 222 -11.73 1.35 -5.62
N PHE A 223 -12.25 2.55 -5.43
CA PHE A 223 -13.20 3.20 -6.31
C PHE A 223 -12.70 4.59 -6.66
N LYS A 224 -12.79 4.94 -7.94
CA LYS A 224 -12.69 6.32 -8.37
C LYS A 224 -13.89 7.11 -7.82
N ASN A 225 -13.63 8.31 -7.31
CA ASN A 225 -14.67 9.24 -6.90
C ASN A 225 -15.40 9.84 -8.11
#